data_AF-A0A847WP98-F1
#
_entry.id   AF-A0A847WP98-F1
#
_cell.length_a   1.000
_cell.length_b   1.000
_cell.length_c   1.000
_cell.angle_alpha   90.00
_cell.angle_beta   90.00
_cell.angle_gamma   90.00
#
_symmetry.space_group_name_H-M   'P 1'
#
loop_
_entity.id
_entity.type
_entity.pdbx_description
1 polymer ?
#
loop_
_entity_poly.entity_id
_entity_poly.type
_entity_poly.pdbx_seq_one_letter_code
_entity_poly.pdbx_strand_id
1 'polypeptide(L)' 'MKKVLQWTEQITFYTGLLLAGYALFRIYLSRKGLPPGACPVDDNRIWINLAIACLVVSIILSFFQKKKSSPKV' A
#
# COMPACT_ATOMS: atom_id res chain seq x y z
N MET A 1 -9.10 20.64 -10.73
CA MET A 1 -8.37 19.36 -10.93
C MET A 1 -7.26 19.09 -9.89
N LYS A 2 -6.55 20.09 -9.33
CA LYS A 2 -5.52 19.83 -8.30
C LYS A 2 -6.08 19.25 -6.99
N LYS A 3 -7.25 19.73 -6.54
CA LYS A 3 -7.93 19.19 -5.34
C LYS A 3 -8.27 17.71 -5.48
N VAL A 4 -8.92 17.28 -6.56
CA VAL A 4 -9.27 15.85 -6.74
C VAL A 4 -8.04 14.94 -6.70
N LEU A 5 -6.92 15.35 -7.31
CA LEU A 5 -5.68 14.56 -7.29
C LEU A 5 -5.04 14.46 -5.89
N GLN A 6 -5.12 15.53 -5.08
CA GLN A 6 -4.68 15.54 -3.67
C GLN A 6 -5.52 14.59 -2.81
N TRP A 7 -6.84 14.65 -2.95
CA TRP A 7 -7.74 13.74 -2.22
C TRP A 7 -7.53 12.29 -2.63
N THR A 8 -7.34 12.01 -3.93
CA THR A 8 -7.04 10.66 -4.41
C THR A 8 -5.74 10.10 -3.85
N GLU A 9 -4.66 10.88 -3.83
CA GLU A 9 -3.38 10.43 -3.27
C GLU A 9 -3.50 10.09 -1.78
N GLN A 10 -4.13 10.97 -1.01
CA GLN A 10 -4.30 10.78 0.43
C GLN A 10 -5.19 9.57 0.75
N ILE A 11 -6.30 9.38 0.03
CA ILE A 11 -7.18 8.21 0.19
C ILE A 11 -6.43 6.92 -0.17
N THR A 12 -5.76 6.89 -1.33
CA THR A 12 -5.03 5.70 -1.80
C THR A 12 -3.91 5.33 -0.83
N PHE A 13 -3.24 6.33 -0.25
CA PHE A 13 -2.21 6.13 0.75
C PHE A 13 -2.77 5.50 2.03
N TYR A 14 -3.82 6.08 2.62
CA TYR A 14 -4.45 5.55 3.83
C TYR A 14 -5.05 4.16 3.60
N THR A 15 -5.69 3.92 2.46
CA THR A 15 -6.20 2.60 2.08
C THR A 15 -5.07 1.58 1.94
N GLY A 16 -3.97 1.95 1.26
CA GLY A 16 -2.78 1.10 1.14
C GLY A 16 -2.16 0.76 2.50
N LEU A 17 -2.08 1.75 3.40
CA LEU A 17 -1.55 1.56 4.75
C LEU A 17 -2.43 0.63 5.60
N LEU A 18 -3.76 0.79 5.54
CA LEU A 18 -4.71 -0.10 6.21
C LEU A 18 -4.63 -1.52 5.67
N LEU A 19 -4.55 -1.69 4.34
CA LEU A 19 -4.38 -3.00 3.73
C LEU A 19 -3.06 -3.67 4.13
N ALA A 20 -1.97 -2.91 4.17
CA ALA A 20 -0.67 -3.41 4.63
C ALA A 20 -0.73 -3.87 6.09
N GLY A 21 -1.34 -3.07 6.97
CA GLY A 21 -1.57 -3.43 8.37
C GLY A 21 -2.43 -4.68 8.52
N TYR A 22 -3.52 -4.78 7.76
CA TYR A 22 -4.38 -5.96 7.75
C TYR A 22 -3.65 -7.22 7.27
N ALA A 23 -2.88 -7.12 6.18
CA ALA A 23 -2.09 -8.23 5.66
C ALA A 23 -1.06 -8.71 6.70
N LEU A 24 -0.32 -7.79 7.32
CA LEU A 24 0.64 -8.10 8.39
C LEU A 24 -0.04 -8.75 9.61
N PHE A 25 -1.20 -8.23 10.01
CA PHE A 25 -1.96 -8.78 11.12
C PHE A 25 -2.43 -10.22 10.85
N ARG A 26 -2.90 -10.50 9.63
CA ARG A 26 -3.28 -11.86 9.21
C ARG A 26 -2.08 -12.81 9.22
N ILE A 27 -0.94 -12.39 8.68
CA ILE A 27 0.32 -13.17 8.70
C ILE A 27 0.74 -13.47 10.14
N TYR A 28 0.60 -12.50 11.05
CA TYR A 28 0.91 -12.67 12.47
C TYR A 28 0.00 -13.71 13.15
N LEU A 29 -1.30 -13.72 12.83
CA LEU A 29 -2.22 -14.73 13.34
C LEU A 29 -1.92 -16.12 12.74
N SER A 30 -1.69 -16.20 11.44
CA SER A 30 -1.41 -17.47 10.76
C SER A 30 -0.13 -18.13 11.28
N ARG A 31 0.90 -17.36 11.66
CA ARG A 31 2.14 -17.92 12.26
C ARG A 31 1.90 -18.87 13.43
N LYS A 32 0.83 -18.68 14.22
CA LYS A 32 0.58 -19.48 15.42
C LYS A 32 0.12 -20.91 15.12
N GLY A 33 -0.42 -21.16 13.92
CA GLY A 33 -0.93 -22.46 13.51
C GLY A 33 -0.08 -23.19 12.48
N LEU A 34 1.00 -22.57 12.00
CA LEU A 34 1.81 -23.12 10.92
C LEU A 34 2.97 -24.00 11.44
N PRO A 35 3.25 -25.15 10.79
CA PRO A 35 4.38 -26.00 11.14
C PRO A 35 5.72 -25.28 10.92
N PRO A 36 6.80 -25.73 11.59
CA PRO A 36 8.12 -25.16 11.41
C PRO A 36 8.56 -25.26 9.94
N GLY A 37 8.98 -24.12 9.36
CA GLY A 37 9.40 -24.03 7.96
C GLY A 37 8.32 -23.54 6.98
N ALA A 38 7.06 -23.39 7.41
CA ALA A 38 6.02 -22.81 6.57
C ALA A 38 6.06 -21.27 6.60
N CYS A 39 5.99 -20.66 5.42
CA CYS A 39 5.99 -19.21 5.24
C CYS A 39 4.53 -18.67 5.33
N PRO A 40 4.15 -17.95 6.40
CA PRO A 40 2.79 -17.39 6.58
C PRO A 40 2.43 -16.33 5.53
N VAL A 41 3.42 -15.90 4.74
CA VAL A 41 3.27 -14.97 3.62
C VAL A 41 2.67 -15.66 2.39
N ASP A 42 2.89 -16.96 2.19
CA ASP A 42 2.42 -17.66 0.98
C ASP A 42 0.89 -17.69 0.89
N ASP A 43 0.21 -17.98 1.99
CA ASP A 43 -1.26 -17.98 2.05
C ASP A 43 -1.88 -16.58 1.99
N ASN A 44 -1.11 -15.55 2.36
CA ASN A 44 -1.57 -14.17 2.43
C ASN A 44 -0.97 -13.27 1.32
N ARG A 45 -0.31 -13.88 0.33
CA ARG A 45 0.49 -13.20 -0.70
C ARG A 45 -0.34 -12.23 -1.55
N ILE A 46 -1.60 -12.56 -1.79
CA ILE A 46 -2.54 -11.69 -2.53
C ILE A 46 -2.72 -10.35 -1.81
N TRP A 47 -2.97 -10.38 -0.50
CA TRP A 47 -3.23 -9.18 0.29
C TRP A 47 -2.00 -8.27 0.39
N ILE A 48 -0.82 -8.89 0.53
CA ILE A 48 0.46 -8.17 0.53
C ILE A 48 0.70 -7.51 -0.83
N ASN A 49 0.52 -8.25 -1.92
CA ASN A 49 0.72 -7.73 -3.27
C ASN A 49 -0.25 -6.57 -3.57
N LEU A 50 -1.50 -6.66 -3.10
CA LEU A 50 -2.49 -5.59 -3.26
C LEU A 50 -2.10 -4.33 -2.48
N ALA A 51 -1.62 -4.51 -1.24
CA ALA A 51 -1.14 -3.41 -0.41
C ALA A 51 0.07 -2.71 -1.04
N ILE A 52 1.05 -3.50 -1.52
CA ILE A 52 2.23 -2.98 -2.24
C ILE A 52 1.79 -2.22 -3.49
N ALA A 53 0.89 -2.77 -4.30
CA ALA A 53 0.40 -2.10 -5.50
C ALA A 53 -0.28 -0.75 -5.17
N CYS A 54 -1.14 -0.70 -4.15
CA CYS A 54 -1.78 0.55 -3.71
C CYS A 54 -0.75 1.60 -3.26
N LEU A 55 0.25 1.20 -2.46
CA LEU A 55 1.28 2.11 -1.98
C LEU A 55 2.17 2.62 -3.11
N VAL A 56 2.56 1.76 -4.05
CA VAL A 56 3.35 2.14 -5.22
C VAL A 56 2.57 3.12 -6.10
N VAL A 57 1.29 2.86 -6.36
CA VAL A 57 0.42 3.76 -7.13
C VAL A 57 0.29 5.12 -6.43
N SER A 58 0.13 5.13 -5.10
CA SER A 58 0.11 6.37 -4.30
C SER A 58 1.41 7.17 -4.44
N ILE A 59 2.58 6.51 -4.38
CA ILE A 59 3.89 7.16 -4.57
C ILE A 59 3.99 7.75 -5.99
N ILE A 60 3.57 7.02 -7.02
CA ILE A 60 3.58 7.49 -8.41
C ILE A 60 2.69 8.74 -8.56
N LEU A 61 1.47 8.70 -8.02
CA LEU A 61 0.55 9.85 -7.99
C LEU A 61 1.18 11.06 -7.30
N SER A 62 1.88 10.85 -6.18
CA SER A 62 2.59 11.90 -5.44
C SER A 62 3.73 12.52 -6.27
N PHE A 63 4.48 11.70 -7.02
CA PHE A 63 5.55 12.17 -7.90
C PHE A 63 5.03 13.07 -9.03
N PHE A 64 3.93 12.68 -9.69
CA PHE A 64 3.30 13.51 -10.73
C PHE A 64 2.70 14.80 -10.19
N GLN A 65 2.23 14.82 -8.93
CA GLN A 65 1.79 16.05 -8.27
C GLN A 65 2.93 17.03 -8.05
N LYS A 66 4.07 16.58 -7.49
CA LYS A 66 5.24 17.45 -7.26
C LYS A 66 5.77 18.08 -8.55
N LYS A 67 5.71 17.36 -9.68
CA LYS A 67 6.16 17.88 -10.98
C LYS A 67 5.31 19.05 -11.50
N LYS A 68 4.02 19.14 -11.11
CA LYS A 68 3.12 20.26 -11.46
C LYS A 68 3.22 21.48 -10.55
N SER A 69 3.91 21.37 -9.41
CA SER A 69 4.10 22.47 -8.45
C SER A 69 5.51 23.06 -8.47
N SER A 70 6.43 22.54 -9.29
CA SER A 70 7.68 23.25 -9.56
C SER A 70 7.36 24.51 -10.37
N PRO A 71 7.78 25.71 -9.93
CA PRO A 71 7.83 26.85 -10.82
C PRO A 71 8.68 26.45 -12.02
N LYS A 72 8.14 26.63 -13.24
CA LYS A 72 9.02 26.70 -14.40
C LYS A 72 9.93 27.90 -14.15
N VAL A 73 11.18 27.63 -13.83
CA VAL A 73 12.27 28.61 -13.95
C VAL A 73 12.44 28.91 -15.43
#